data_AF-A0A117LJS7-F1
#
_entry.id   AF-A0A117LJS7-F1
#
_cell.length_a   1.000
_cell.length_b   1.000
_cell.length_c   1.000
_cell.angle_alpha   90.00
_cell.angle_beta   90.00
_cell.angle_gamma   90.00
#
_symmetry.space_group_name_H-M   'P 1'
#
loop_
_entity.id
_entity.type
_entity.pdbx_description
1 polymer ?
#
loop_
_entity_poly.entity_id
_entity_poly.type
_entity_poly.pdbx_seq_one_letter_code
_entity_poly.pdbx_strand_id
1 'polypeptide(L)'
;MIRSGKLRISREGRILSFSDDIGNYFPGELPVFFQTLVDWTKSPFHNWDECLYALLREGAVYLFLKKGKTNRVLFLVTLRHRVEKDASIGLLLQYIPHERQLEIELRQQKRYTHELISTANIMFIRTDARYRIKDMNPWAEKVLDLRKQERLDQNILDVWQLKSIERQKLRNILKEKGRFEELEIQYRTPKGEERRLLWNVKLLVDFQYGQSVLLFFGHDITERSRLEKQMAQSEKLSALGQLAAGIAHDISKPMVSISSLVQMLEDHVQDEYVENTLGMISRQVEYLSKTVRQLVDLSRPLQGEREIINVNTLVRDAIRIVRFDAILKDVRIVEELTREPAPVFTAYDQLLQVFINVFLNAGYAMRQCETPILRIKSVVQDDQIVLEISDNGEGIPRKYLEKVFEPFFTTRSGNQGTGLGLWVCHHIVTSLNGKIDIESEEGRGATVKIILPVFKGDMHGIQNSSGR
;
A
#
# COMPACT_ATOMS: atom_id res chain seq x y z
N MET A 1 -21.84 19.31 53.33
CA MET A 1 -21.76 18.24 54.35
C MET A 1 -21.74 16.90 53.66
N ILE A 2 -20.70 16.09 53.88
CA ILE A 2 -20.72 14.67 53.49
C ILE A 2 -21.76 14.01 54.36
N ARG A 3 -22.87 13.58 53.77
CA ARG A 3 -23.86 12.80 54.49
C ARG A 3 -23.54 11.33 54.24
N SER A 4 -23.37 10.57 55.31
CA SER A 4 -23.01 9.17 55.25
C SER A 4 -23.81 8.37 56.27
N GLY A 5 -24.05 7.10 56.00
CA GLY A 5 -24.71 6.22 56.96
C GLY A 5 -24.22 4.79 56.85
N LYS A 6 -24.49 3.99 57.87
CA LYS A 6 -24.07 2.59 57.95
C LYS A 6 -25.25 1.67 57.70
N LEU A 7 -25.06 0.66 56.88
CA LEU A 7 -26.05 -0.37 56.56
C LEU A 7 -25.47 -1.75 56.86
N ARG A 8 -26.20 -2.60 57.57
CA ARG A 8 -25.84 -4.00 57.84
C ARG A 8 -26.73 -4.91 56.99
N ILE A 9 -26.13 -5.81 56.22
CA ILE A 9 -26.83 -6.70 55.28
C ILE A 9 -26.39 -8.15 55.53
N SER A 10 -27.28 -9.13 55.36
CA SER A 10 -26.98 -10.56 55.36
C SER A 10 -26.19 -10.96 54.09
N ARG A 11 -25.65 -12.20 54.05
CA ARG A 11 -24.99 -12.72 52.83
C ARG A 11 -25.94 -12.77 51.62
N GLU A 12 -27.22 -13.01 51.86
CA GLU A 12 -28.28 -13.11 50.85
C GLU A 12 -28.82 -11.73 50.42
N GLY A 13 -28.18 -10.63 50.82
CA GLY A 13 -28.57 -9.28 50.43
C GLY A 13 -29.74 -8.68 51.22
N ARG A 14 -30.15 -9.30 52.34
CA ARG A 14 -31.24 -8.78 53.19
C ARG A 14 -30.72 -7.75 54.19
N ILE A 15 -31.38 -6.60 54.28
CA ILE A 15 -31.01 -5.58 55.27
C ILE A 15 -31.37 -6.06 56.67
N LEU A 16 -30.39 -5.99 57.57
CA LEU A 16 -30.50 -6.36 58.97
C LEU A 16 -30.64 -5.14 59.87
N SER A 17 -29.92 -4.04 59.59
CA SER A 17 -30.05 -2.77 60.30
C SER A 17 -29.43 -1.60 59.53
N PHE A 18 -29.79 -0.36 59.86
CA PHE A 18 -29.21 0.86 59.28
C PHE A 18 -29.11 1.98 60.33
N SER A 19 -28.22 2.95 60.12
CA SER A 19 -28.10 4.13 60.99
C SER A 19 -29.20 5.15 60.73
N ASP A 20 -29.65 5.88 61.75
CA ASP A 20 -30.69 6.93 61.66
C ASP A 20 -30.41 7.99 60.59
N ASP A 21 -29.13 8.28 60.32
CA ASP A 21 -28.69 9.15 59.24
C ASP A 21 -29.23 8.73 57.86
N ILE A 22 -29.45 7.42 57.63
CA ILE A 22 -30.05 6.86 56.40
C ILE A 22 -31.57 7.08 56.37
N GLY A 23 -32.24 6.95 57.52
CA GLY A 23 -33.68 7.18 57.64
C GLY A 23 -34.08 8.58 57.20
N ASN A 24 -33.23 9.57 57.47
CA ASN A 24 -33.42 10.96 57.04
C ASN A 24 -33.36 11.18 55.50
N TYR A 25 -32.90 10.20 54.71
CA TYR A 25 -32.92 10.31 53.23
C TYR A 25 -34.24 9.83 52.60
N PHE A 26 -34.99 8.99 53.31
CA PHE A 26 -36.20 8.32 52.84
C PHE A 26 -37.31 8.52 53.89
N PRO A 27 -38.11 9.60 53.81
CA PRO A 27 -39.13 9.90 54.82
C PRO A 27 -40.25 8.83 54.79
N GLY A 28 -40.37 8.03 55.85
CA GLY A 28 -41.41 7.00 56.08
C GLY A 28 -40.91 5.78 56.87
N GLU A 29 -41.81 4.95 57.43
CA GLU A 29 -41.45 3.58 57.88
C GLU A 29 -40.92 2.81 56.66
N LEU A 30 -39.74 2.18 56.74
CA LEU A 30 -39.12 1.45 55.62
C LEU A 30 -40.08 0.37 55.06
N PRO A 31 -40.77 0.60 53.93
CA PRO A 31 -41.80 -0.33 53.47
C PRO A 31 -41.30 -1.03 52.22
N VAL A 32 -40.75 -2.24 52.32
CA VAL A 32 -40.43 -3.14 51.18
C VAL A 32 -39.39 -2.58 50.15
N PHE A 33 -39.15 -1.28 50.12
CA PHE A 33 -38.37 -0.51 49.14
C PHE A 33 -36.89 -0.91 49.17
N PHE A 34 -36.41 -1.25 50.36
CA PHE A 34 -35.04 -1.67 50.59
C PHE A 34 -34.77 -3.13 50.17
N GLN A 35 -35.79 -3.93 49.83
CA GLN A 35 -35.58 -5.20 49.10
C GLN A 35 -35.17 -4.95 47.63
N THR A 36 -35.36 -3.73 47.10
CA THR A 36 -34.89 -3.27 45.79
C THR A 36 -33.98 -2.04 45.95
N LEU A 37 -32.95 -2.16 46.80
CA LEU A 37 -31.94 -1.12 47.01
C LEU A 37 -31.41 -0.55 45.69
N VAL A 38 -31.12 -1.41 44.71
CA VAL A 38 -30.34 -1.06 43.54
C VAL A 38 -31.22 -1.00 42.29
N ASP A 39 -31.12 0.10 41.54
CA ASP A 39 -31.62 0.15 40.17
C ASP A 39 -30.61 -0.54 39.23
N TRP A 40 -30.75 -1.85 39.05
CA TRP A 40 -29.84 -2.67 38.23
C TRP A 40 -29.78 -2.22 36.76
N THR A 41 -30.79 -1.50 36.25
CA THR A 41 -30.77 -1.03 34.86
C THR A 41 -29.77 0.10 34.62
N LYS A 42 -29.32 0.76 35.70
CA LYS A 42 -28.38 1.88 35.66
C LYS A 42 -27.16 1.67 36.54
N SER A 43 -27.19 0.67 37.42
CA SER A 43 -26.03 0.19 38.13
C SER A 43 -25.05 -0.45 37.13
N PRO A 44 -23.73 -0.32 37.32
CA PRO A 44 -22.74 -1.04 36.51
C PRO A 44 -22.77 -2.57 36.72
N PHE A 45 -23.59 -3.07 37.65
CA PHE A 45 -23.78 -4.48 37.97
C PHE A 45 -25.21 -4.92 37.63
N HIS A 46 -25.41 -6.21 37.36
CA HIS A 46 -26.71 -6.78 36.96
C HIS A 46 -27.47 -7.40 38.13
N ASN A 47 -26.77 -7.78 39.20
CA ASN A 47 -27.36 -8.37 40.39
C ASN A 47 -26.51 -8.14 41.65
N TRP A 48 -27.05 -8.56 42.80
CA TRP A 48 -26.42 -8.37 44.10
C TRP A 48 -25.10 -9.13 44.25
N ASP A 49 -25.00 -10.33 43.69
CA ASP A 49 -23.80 -11.16 43.80
C ASP A 49 -22.61 -10.54 43.05
N GLU A 50 -22.85 -9.98 41.86
CA GLU A 50 -21.84 -9.27 41.06
C GLU A 50 -21.36 -8.00 41.78
N CYS A 51 -22.31 -7.22 42.32
CA CYS A 51 -22.01 -6.06 43.14
C CYS A 51 -21.18 -6.44 44.38
N LEU A 52 -21.55 -7.51 45.07
CA LEU A 52 -20.87 -7.97 46.28
C LEU A 52 -19.45 -8.45 45.96
N TYR A 53 -19.26 -9.16 44.84
CA TYR A 53 -17.96 -9.58 44.37
C TYR A 53 -17.04 -8.38 44.07
N ALA A 54 -17.54 -7.38 43.33
CA ALA A 54 -16.81 -6.16 43.05
C ALA A 54 -16.49 -5.38 44.34
N LEU A 55 -17.44 -5.27 45.28
CA LEU A 55 -17.22 -4.62 46.56
C LEU A 55 -16.15 -5.33 47.42
N LEU A 56 -16.13 -6.66 47.43
CA LEU A 56 -15.10 -7.44 48.14
C LEU A 56 -13.72 -7.29 47.49
N ARG A 57 -13.67 -7.14 46.16
CA ARG A 57 -12.43 -7.00 45.39
C ARG A 57 -11.86 -5.57 45.46
N GLU A 58 -12.70 -4.57 45.29
CA GLU A 58 -12.29 -3.16 45.11
C GLU A 58 -12.45 -2.33 46.40
N GLY A 59 -13.15 -2.85 47.41
CA GLY A 59 -13.39 -2.18 48.69
C GLY A 59 -14.45 -1.07 48.63
N ALA A 60 -14.76 -0.54 47.45
CA ALA A 60 -15.85 0.40 47.23
C ALA A 60 -16.45 0.29 45.83
N VAL A 61 -17.75 0.58 45.70
CA VAL A 61 -18.47 0.60 44.42
C VAL A 61 -19.49 1.74 44.39
N TYR A 62 -19.91 2.18 43.21
CA TYR A 62 -20.98 3.16 43.05
C TYR A 62 -22.31 2.45 42.76
N LEU A 63 -23.36 2.79 43.52
CA LEU A 63 -24.70 2.22 43.34
C LEU A 63 -25.76 3.30 43.22
N PHE A 64 -26.66 3.11 42.27
CA PHE A 64 -27.86 3.92 42.13
C PHE A 64 -28.97 3.36 43.02
N LEU A 65 -29.39 4.16 44.00
CA LEU A 65 -30.54 3.88 44.85
C LEU A 65 -31.78 4.58 44.30
N LYS A 66 -32.89 3.86 44.25
CA LYS A 66 -34.19 4.39 43.82
C LYS A 66 -34.87 5.11 44.99
N LYS A 67 -35.12 6.43 44.86
CA LYS A 67 -35.79 7.28 45.86
C LYS A 67 -37.30 7.45 45.61
N GLY A 68 -37.81 7.01 44.44
CA GLY A 68 -39.23 7.02 44.08
C GLY A 68 -39.46 6.40 42.69
N LYS A 69 -40.66 6.55 42.09
CA LYS A 69 -40.93 5.98 40.75
C LYS A 69 -39.97 6.50 39.68
N THR A 70 -39.55 7.77 39.77
CA THR A 70 -38.69 8.44 38.79
C THR A 70 -37.42 9.03 39.39
N ASN A 71 -37.31 9.07 40.72
CA ASN A 71 -36.22 9.78 41.41
C ASN A 71 -35.13 8.79 41.85
N ARG A 72 -33.87 9.12 41.57
CA ARG A 72 -32.70 8.26 41.79
C ARG A 72 -31.60 9.04 42.46
N VAL A 73 -30.72 8.31 43.16
CA VAL A 73 -29.62 8.89 43.91
C VAL A 73 -28.39 7.99 43.80
N LEU A 74 -27.24 8.57 43.48
CA LEU A 74 -25.98 7.86 43.47
C LEU A 74 -25.35 7.85 44.87
N PHE A 75 -24.92 6.67 45.31
CA PHE A 75 -24.13 6.50 46.53
C PHE A 75 -22.79 5.82 46.21
N LEU A 76 -21.72 6.28 46.87
CA LEU A 76 -20.51 5.48 47.03
C LEU A 76 -20.74 4.52 48.19
N VAL A 77 -20.60 3.23 47.93
CA VAL A 77 -20.77 2.15 48.90
C VAL A 77 -19.40 1.59 49.20
N THR A 78 -18.98 1.63 50.46
CA THR A 78 -17.67 1.15 50.90
C THR A 78 -17.83 0.03 51.92
N LEU A 79 -17.04 -1.02 51.78
CA LEU A 79 -17.02 -2.14 52.72
C LEU A 79 -16.30 -1.71 54.01
N ARG A 80 -16.94 -1.86 55.18
CA ARG A 80 -16.34 -1.44 56.45
C ARG A 80 -15.86 -2.59 57.34
N HIS A 81 -16.61 -3.70 57.41
CA HIS A 81 -16.21 -4.92 58.15
C HIS A 81 -17.17 -6.10 57.90
N ARG A 82 -16.68 -7.35 58.03
CA ARG A 82 -17.49 -8.57 58.11
C ARG A 82 -17.77 -8.89 59.59
N VAL A 83 -19.02 -8.91 60.02
CA VAL A 83 -19.34 -9.24 61.42
C VAL A 83 -19.42 -10.75 61.57
N GLU A 84 -18.43 -11.34 62.25
CA GLU A 84 -18.25 -12.81 62.34
C GLU A 84 -19.39 -13.54 63.05
N LYS A 85 -20.10 -12.89 63.99
CA LYS A 85 -21.13 -13.56 64.79
C LYS A 85 -22.43 -13.91 64.05
N ASP A 86 -22.79 -13.19 62.98
CA ASP A 86 -24.06 -13.41 62.23
C ASP A 86 -23.89 -13.36 60.70
N ALA A 87 -22.71 -13.66 60.15
CA ALA A 87 -22.46 -13.69 58.70
C ALA A 87 -23.00 -12.45 57.94
N SER A 88 -22.74 -11.24 58.47
CA SER A 88 -23.30 -10.00 57.90
C SER A 88 -22.22 -8.99 57.53
N ILE A 89 -22.55 -8.10 56.60
CA ILE A 89 -21.66 -7.14 55.98
C ILE A 89 -22.07 -5.73 56.37
N GLY A 90 -21.13 -4.95 56.90
CA GLY A 90 -21.29 -3.53 57.18
C GLY A 90 -20.84 -2.68 56.00
N LEU A 91 -21.76 -1.88 55.46
CA LEU A 91 -21.53 -0.94 54.38
C LEU A 91 -21.58 0.50 54.89
N LEU A 92 -20.71 1.35 54.39
CA LEU A 92 -20.81 2.80 54.49
C LEU A 92 -21.39 3.33 53.19
N LEU A 93 -22.51 4.02 53.27
CA LEU A 93 -23.16 4.69 52.15
C LEU A 93 -22.83 6.17 52.22
N GLN A 94 -22.16 6.72 51.22
CA GLN A 94 -21.90 8.14 51.10
C GLN A 94 -22.73 8.72 49.94
N TYR A 95 -23.63 9.64 50.25
CA TYR A 95 -24.48 10.29 49.24
C TYR A 95 -23.63 11.13 48.30
N ILE A 96 -23.83 10.94 46.99
CA ILE A 96 -23.25 11.78 45.95
C ILE A 96 -24.33 12.77 45.49
N PRO A 97 -24.13 14.08 45.75
CA PRO A 97 -25.04 15.11 45.24
C PRO A 97 -25.22 15.03 43.74
N HIS A 98 -26.42 15.33 43.25
CA HIS A 98 -26.77 15.29 41.84
C HIS A 98 -25.78 16.08 40.95
N GLU A 99 -25.31 17.25 41.41
CA GLU A 99 -24.29 18.04 40.71
C GLU A 99 -22.98 17.27 40.51
N ARG A 100 -22.54 16.53 41.54
CA ARG A 100 -21.31 15.73 41.49
C ARG A 100 -21.50 14.47 40.64
N GLN A 101 -22.71 13.91 40.61
CA GLN A 101 -23.05 12.83 39.69
C GLN A 101 -22.95 13.29 38.23
N LEU A 102 -23.57 14.43 37.89
CA LEU A 102 -23.48 15.02 36.55
C LEU A 102 -22.03 15.32 36.16
N GLU A 103 -21.21 15.80 37.11
CA GLU A 103 -19.79 16.05 36.87
C GLU A 103 -19.02 14.76 36.53
N ILE A 104 -19.31 13.66 37.23
CA ILE A 104 -18.71 12.35 36.97
C ILE A 104 -19.15 11.81 35.60
N GLU A 105 -20.45 11.82 35.30
CA GLU A 105 -20.99 11.37 34.01
C GLU A 105 -20.39 12.18 32.85
N LEU A 106 -20.32 13.49 32.99
CA LEU A 106 -19.71 14.36 31.98
C LEU A 106 -18.22 14.06 31.79
N ARG A 107 -17.48 13.80 32.87
CA ARG A 107 -16.06 13.41 32.79
C ARG A 107 -15.88 12.07 32.09
N GLN A 108 -16.73 11.09 32.39
CA GLN A 108 -16.72 9.78 31.74
C GLN A 108 -17.02 9.90 30.25
N GLN A 109 -18.06 10.66 29.88
CA GLN A 109 -18.42 10.90 28.49
C GLN A 109 -17.28 11.60 27.71
N LYS A 110 -16.65 12.63 28.31
CA LYS A 110 -15.50 13.31 27.71
C LYS A 110 -14.31 12.36 27.48
N ARG A 111 -14.00 11.49 28.45
CA ARG A 111 -12.94 10.48 28.30
C ARG A 111 -13.25 9.50 27.19
N TYR A 112 -14.47 8.95 27.17
CA TYR A 112 -14.90 8.01 26.15
C TYR A 112 -14.79 8.58 24.73
N THR A 113 -15.27 9.81 24.51
CA THR A 113 -15.12 10.47 23.20
C THR A 113 -13.66 10.70 22.82
N HIS A 114 -12.81 11.08 23.78
CA HIS A 114 -11.39 11.26 23.53
C HIS A 114 -10.70 9.94 23.14
N GLU A 115 -11.01 8.84 23.85
CA GLU A 115 -10.49 7.51 23.55
C GLU A 115 -10.91 7.04 22.15
N LEU A 116 -12.18 7.21 21.77
CA LEU A 116 -12.67 6.87 20.43
C LEU A 116 -11.90 7.61 19.32
N ILE A 117 -11.69 8.91 19.47
CA ILE A 117 -10.95 9.71 18.47
C ILE A 117 -9.47 9.32 18.44
N SER A 118 -8.89 9.01 19.60
CA SER A 118 -7.46 8.67 19.71
C SER A 118 -7.10 7.30 19.16
N THR A 119 -8.03 6.35 19.18
CA THR A 119 -7.84 4.96 18.73
C THR A 119 -8.27 4.73 17.29
N ALA A 120 -8.99 5.66 16.68
CA ALA A 120 -9.42 5.55 15.29
C ALA A 120 -8.23 5.63 14.33
N ASN A 121 -8.17 4.70 13.37
CA ASN A 121 -7.20 4.69 12.26
C ASN A 121 -7.55 5.70 11.15
N ILE A 122 -8.04 6.87 11.54
CA ILE A 122 -8.35 7.99 10.66
C ILE A 122 -7.61 9.21 11.19
N MET A 123 -7.00 9.99 10.31
CA MET A 123 -6.37 11.24 10.75
C MET A 123 -7.47 12.21 11.13
N PHE A 124 -7.39 12.74 12.34
CA PHE A 124 -8.34 13.72 12.83
C PHE A 124 -7.59 14.98 13.23
N ILE A 125 -7.98 16.12 12.65
CA ILE A 125 -7.44 17.42 13.00
C ILE A 125 -8.59 18.41 13.20
N ARG A 126 -8.55 19.14 14.32
CA ARG A 126 -9.48 20.22 14.62
C ARG A 126 -8.76 21.55 14.48
N THR A 127 -9.40 22.50 13.80
CA THR A 127 -8.90 23.87 13.69
C THR A 127 -9.98 24.90 14.02
N ASP A 128 -9.57 26.15 14.27
CA ASP A 128 -10.49 27.27 14.35
C ASP A 128 -10.89 27.79 12.94
N ALA A 129 -11.78 28.78 12.89
CA ALA A 129 -12.22 29.43 11.65
C ALA A 129 -11.10 30.09 10.84
N ARG A 130 -9.91 30.31 11.44
CA ARG A 130 -8.71 30.87 10.80
C ARG A 130 -7.72 29.77 10.42
N TYR A 131 -8.15 28.51 10.43
CA TYR A 131 -7.36 27.32 10.08
C TYR A 131 -6.21 27.03 11.04
N ARG A 132 -6.24 27.55 12.27
CA ARG A 132 -5.20 27.26 13.28
C ARG A 132 -5.47 25.95 13.99
N ILE A 133 -4.47 25.09 14.07
CA ILE A 133 -4.58 23.75 14.67
C ILE A 133 -4.85 23.87 16.16
N LYS A 134 -5.99 23.32 16.61
CA LYS A 134 -6.38 23.26 18.03
C LYS A 134 -6.23 21.88 18.62
N ASP A 135 -6.33 20.84 17.79
CA ASP A 135 -6.14 19.47 18.22
C ASP A 135 -5.82 18.55 17.05
N MET A 136 -5.16 17.43 17.32
CA MET A 136 -5.01 16.32 16.40
C MET A 136 -4.91 15.00 17.18
N ASN A 137 -5.37 13.91 16.57
CA ASN A 137 -5.25 12.58 17.17
C ASN A 137 -3.86 11.97 16.93
N PRO A 138 -3.45 10.94 17.71
CA PRO A 138 -2.14 10.30 17.55
C PRO A 138 -1.93 9.68 16.16
N TRP A 139 -3.01 9.23 15.50
CA TRP A 139 -2.92 8.71 14.14
C TRP A 139 -2.49 9.79 13.14
N ALA A 140 -3.01 11.01 13.25
CA ALA A 140 -2.56 12.15 12.44
C ALA A 140 -1.09 12.49 12.70
N GLU A 141 -0.61 12.46 13.94
CA GLU A 141 0.81 12.67 14.26
C GLU A 141 1.70 11.65 13.53
N LYS A 142 1.32 10.37 13.57
CA LYS A 142 2.06 9.28 12.92
C LYS A 142 2.04 9.39 11.38
N VAL A 143 0.88 9.65 10.78
CA VAL A 143 0.71 9.69 9.31
C VAL A 143 1.19 11.02 8.71
N LEU A 144 1.30 12.09 9.49
CA LEU A 144 1.90 13.34 8.99
C LEU A 144 3.39 13.48 9.36
N ASP A 145 3.89 12.59 10.23
CA ASP A 145 5.21 12.69 10.86
C ASP A 145 5.41 14.06 11.53
N LEU A 146 4.37 14.48 12.25
CA LEU A 146 4.29 15.75 12.97
C LEU A 146 4.06 15.49 14.45
N ARG A 147 4.65 16.33 15.30
CA ARG A 147 4.32 16.36 16.72
C ARG A 147 3.26 17.42 16.98
N LYS A 148 2.16 17.02 17.61
CA LYS A 148 1.04 17.89 17.98
C LYS A 148 1.53 19.13 18.71
N GLN A 149 2.36 18.96 19.75
CA GLN A 149 2.85 20.06 20.59
C GLN A 149 3.62 21.13 19.80
N GLU A 150 4.30 20.75 18.73
CA GLU A 150 5.11 21.65 17.89
C GLU A 150 4.31 22.36 16.79
N ARG A 151 3.04 21.97 16.62
CA ARG A 151 2.16 22.44 15.53
C ARG A 151 0.86 23.07 16.02
N LEU A 152 0.58 23.08 17.32
CA LEU A 152 -0.57 23.81 17.87
C LEU A 152 -0.51 25.29 17.50
N ASP A 153 -1.68 25.85 17.21
CA ASP A 153 -1.91 27.25 16.79
C ASP A 153 -1.26 27.70 15.47
N GLN A 154 -0.53 26.82 14.79
CA GLN A 154 -0.04 27.06 13.43
C GLN A 154 -1.17 26.88 12.41
N ASN A 155 -1.03 27.56 11.26
CA ASN A 155 -2.02 27.46 10.19
C ASN A 155 -1.83 26.15 9.41
N ILE A 156 -2.85 25.29 9.39
CA ILE A 156 -2.77 23.97 8.74
C ILE A 156 -2.51 24.07 7.24
N LEU A 157 -2.95 25.16 6.58
CA LEU A 157 -2.75 25.37 5.13
C LEU A 157 -1.28 25.58 4.77
N ASP A 158 -0.51 26.16 5.68
CA ASP A 158 0.92 26.38 5.52
C ASP A 158 1.72 25.13 5.89
N VAL A 159 1.30 24.41 6.94
CA VAL A 159 1.89 23.11 7.33
C VAL A 159 1.79 22.09 6.19
N TRP A 160 0.65 22.03 5.50
CA TRP A 160 0.46 21.18 4.33
C TRP A 160 1.01 21.75 3.03
N GLN A 161 1.58 22.97 3.05
CA GLN A 161 2.13 23.65 1.88
C GLN A 161 1.14 23.71 0.69
N LEU A 162 -0.15 23.89 1.00
CA LEU A 162 -1.20 23.83 -0.01
C LEU A 162 -1.03 24.90 -1.10
N LYS A 163 -1.22 24.49 -2.35
CA LYS A 163 -1.19 25.35 -3.53
C LYS A 163 -2.39 26.32 -3.51
N SER A 164 -2.28 27.40 -4.27
CA SER A 164 -3.32 28.44 -4.38
C SER A 164 -4.71 27.88 -4.72
N ILE A 165 -4.75 26.86 -5.59
CA ILE A 165 -5.98 26.18 -6.02
C ILE A 165 -6.65 25.43 -4.87
N GLU A 166 -5.87 24.68 -4.09
CA GLU A 166 -6.37 23.90 -2.93
C GLU A 166 -6.87 24.83 -1.82
N ARG A 167 -6.13 25.92 -1.55
CA ARG A 167 -6.56 26.99 -0.63
C ARG A 167 -7.87 27.64 -1.07
N GLN A 168 -8.09 27.79 -2.38
CA GLN A 168 -9.31 28.37 -2.92
C GLN A 168 -10.50 27.41 -2.77
N LYS A 169 -10.31 26.11 -3.07
CA LYS A 169 -11.32 25.07 -2.82
C LYS A 169 -11.76 25.07 -1.36
N LEU A 170 -10.81 25.03 -0.43
CA LEU A 170 -11.09 25.11 1.01
C LEU A 170 -11.86 26.36 1.43
N ARG A 171 -11.58 27.52 0.83
CA ARG A 171 -12.34 28.75 1.09
C ARG A 171 -13.75 28.71 0.53
N ASN A 172 -13.97 28.07 -0.62
CA ASN A 172 -15.30 27.92 -1.21
C ASN A 172 -16.17 26.99 -0.35
N ILE A 173 -15.62 25.88 0.16
CA ILE A 173 -16.31 24.93 1.05
C ILE A 173 -16.93 25.63 2.27
N LEU A 174 -16.21 26.59 2.86
CA LEU A 174 -16.71 27.37 4.00
C LEU A 174 -17.90 28.28 3.67
N LYS A 175 -17.96 28.82 2.44
CA LYS A 175 -19.01 29.75 2.02
C LYS A 175 -20.35 29.04 1.82
N GLU A 176 -20.34 27.76 1.45
CA GLU A 176 -21.55 27.00 1.11
C GLU A 176 -22.22 26.29 2.30
N LYS A 177 -21.87 26.65 3.56
CA LYS A 177 -22.54 26.15 4.78
C LYS A 177 -22.75 24.63 4.83
N GLY A 178 -21.65 23.86 4.79
CA GLY A 178 -21.65 22.49 5.30
C GLY A 178 -21.76 21.37 4.27
N ARG A 179 -21.42 21.62 2.99
CA ARG A 179 -21.20 20.53 2.04
C ARG A 179 -19.88 19.80 2.33
N PHE A 180 -19.98 18.47 2.39
CA PHE A 180 -18.85 17.56 2.39
C PHE A 180 -18.19 17.63 1.01
N GLU A 181 -16.92 18.01 0.95
CA GLU A 181 -16.10 17.81 -0.24
C GLU A 181 -14.79 17.12 0.15
N GLU A 182 -14.43 16.17 -0.70
CA GLU A 182 -13.17 15.46 -0.65
C GLU A 182 -12.06 16.33 -1.27
N LEU A 183 -11.01 16.57 -0.49
CA LEU A 183 -9.80 17.24 -0.93
C LEU A 183 -8.67 16.24 -0.97
N GLU A 184 -8.24 15.89 -2.17
CA GLU A 184 -7.04 15.10 -2.36
C GLU A 184 -5.80 16.01 -2.45
N ILE A 185 -4.76 15.71 -1.67
CA ILE A 185 -3.51 16.46 -1.65
C ILE A 185 -2.30 15.52 -1.76
N GLN A 186 -1.24 16.03 -2.36
CA GLN A 186 0.09 15.45 -2.25
C GLN A 186 0.82 16.13 -1.09
N TYR A 187 1.21 15.33 -0.11
CA TYR A 187 1.88 15.80 1.08
C TYR A 187 3.26 15.16 1.17
N ARG A 188 4.29 16.01 1.28
CA ARG A 188 5.64 15.57 1.59
C ARG A 188 5.88 15.67 3.09
N THR A 189 6.20 14.54 3.73
CA THR A 189 6.54 14.52 5.16
C THR A 189 7.84 15.30 5.42
N PRO A 190 8.11 15.74 6.66
CA PRO A 190 9.39 16.34 7.02
C PRO A 190 10.62 15.46 6.72
N LYS A 191 10.44 14.13 6.68
CA LYS A 191 11.47 13.16 6.28
C LYS A 191 11.65 13.00 4.77
N GLY A 192 10.84 13.68 3.96
CA GLY A 192 10.92 13.66 2.49
C GLY A 192 10.08 12.57 1.81
N GLU A 193 9.25 11.84 2.54
CA GLU A 193 8.34 10.84 1.96
C GLU A 193 7.13 11.51 1.33
N GLU A 194 6.77 11.11 0.10
CA GLU A 194 5.57 11.57 -0.59
C GLU A 194 4.37 10.70 -0.22
N ARG A 195 3.27 11.34 0.20
CA ARG A 195 2.01 10.68 0.55
C ARG A 195 0.85 11.33 -0.20
N ARG A 196 -0.12 10.51 -0.63
CA ARG A 196 -1.41 10.97 -1.16
C ARG A 196 -2.45 10.90 -0.06
N LEU A 197 -2.95 12.05 0.36
CA LEU A 197 -3.89 12.16 1.46
C LEU A 197 -5.25 12.61 0.93
N LEU A 198 -6.30 11.91 1.35
CA LEU A 198 -7.69 12.25 1.05
C LEU A 198 -8.33 12.84 2.30
N TRP A 199 -8.69 14.12 2.26
CA TRP A 199 -9.28 14.85 3.37
C TRP A 199 -10.76 15.12 3.16
N ASN A 200 -11.55 14.90 4.19
CA ASN A 200 -12.93 15.31 4.32
C ASN A 200 -13.01 16.44 5.34
N VAL A 201 -13.58 17.58 4.94
CA VAL A 201 -13.63 18.78 5.78
C VAL A 201 -15.06 19.12 6.12
N LYS A 202 -15.34 19.28 7.42
CA LYS A 202 -16.66 19.65 7.94
C LYS A 202 -16.57 20.90 8.78
N LEU A 203 -17.41 21.90 8.44
CA LEU A 203 -17.61 23.10 9.25
C LEU A 203 -18.68 22.83 10.31
N LEU A 204 -18.34 23.05 11.57
CA LEU A 204 -19.26 23.07 12.71
C LEU A 204 -19.36 24.51 13.23
N VAL A 205 -20.58 25.04 13.31
CA VAL A 205 -20.84 26.35 13.91
C VAL A 205 -21.50 26.10 15.26
N ASP A 206 -20.83 26.52 16.33
CA ASP A 206 -21.42 26.51 17.66
C ASP A 206 -22.26 27.78 17.87
N PHE A 207 -23.59 27.63 17.81
CA PHE A 207 -24.52 28.75 18.00
C PHE A 207 -24.53 29.30 19.43
N GLN A 208 -24.12 28.51 20.44
CA GLN A 208 -24.11 28.94 21.84
C GLN A 208 -22.84 29.71 22.20
N TYR A 209 -21.70 29.37 21.59
CA TYR A 209 -20.40 29.99 21.88
C TYR A 209 -19.91 30.94 20.78
N GLY A 210 -20.62 31.07 19.66
CA GLY A 210 -20.28 31.98 18.57
C GLY A 210 -18.96 31.65 17.85
N GLN A 211 -18.46 30.42 18.00
CA GLN A 211 -17.20 29.97 17.41
C GLN A 211 -17.45 28.94 16.32
N SER A 212 -16.85 29.19 15.15
CA SER A 212 -16.80 28.23 14.05
C SER A 212 -15.55 27.36 14.18
N VAL A 213 -15.75 26.05 14.10
CA VAL A 213 -14.71 25.02 14.21
C VAL A 213 -14.70 24.19 12.92
N LEU A 214 -13.51 23.87 12.44
CA LEU A 214 -13.32 23.00 11.29
C LEU A 214 -12.77 21.65 11.73
N LEU A 215 -13.41 20.58 11.27
CA LEU A 215 -12.96 19.21 11.47
C LEU A 215 -12.45 18.64 10.15
N PHE A 216 -11.24 18.11 10.17
CA PHE A 216 -10.59 17.43 9.07
C PHE A 216 -10.48 15.95 9.41
N PHE A 217 -11.00 15.10 8.53
CA PHE A 217 -10.91 13.64 8.60
C PHE A 217 -10.11 13.16 7.40
N GLY A 218 -9.02 12.43 7.62
CA GLY A 218 -8.08 12.11 6.55
C GLY A 218 -7.71 10.64 6.46
N HIS A 219 -7.54 10.15 5.23
CA HIS A 219 -6.99 8.83 4.93
C HIS A 219 -5.72 8.95 4.10
N ASP A 220 -4.74 8.09 4.40
CA ASP A 220 -3.61 7.87 3.51
C ASP A 220 -4.04 6.87 2.42
N ILE A 221 -4.08 7.34 1.18
CA ILE A 221 -4.49 6.54 0.02
C ILE A 221 -3.30 6.24 -0.91
N THR A 222 -2.06 6.39 -0.42
CA THR A 222 -0.84 6.23 -1.23
C THR A 222 -0.75 4.83 -1.83
N GLU A 223 -0.79 3.79 -1.00
CA GLU A 223 -0.73 2.39 -1.45
C GLU A 223 -1.94 2.01 -2.31
N ARG A 224 -3.15 2.42 -1.89
CA ARG A 224 -4.37 2.16 -2.65
C ARG A 224 -4.28 2.74 -4.06
N SER A 225 -3.86 4.01 -4.18
CA SER A 225 -3.75 4.66 -5.48
C SER A 225 -2.64 4.07 -6.35
N ARG A 226 -1.54 3.62 -5.75
CA ARG A 226 -0.47 2.90 -6.43
C ARG A 226 -0.98 1.58 -7.02
N LEU A 227 -1.73 0.80 -6.23
CA LEU A 227 -2.33 -0.46 -6.66
C LEU A 227 -3.39 -0.25 -7.75
N GLU A 228 -4.27 0.74 -7.61
CA GLU A 228 -5.28 1.08 -8.62
C GLU A 228 -4.63 1.44 -9.98
N LYS A 229 -3.53 2.22 -9.97
CA LYS A 229 -2.77 2.52 -11.19
C LYS A 229 -2.13 1.28 -11.80
N GLN A 230 -1.54 0.40 -10.98
CA GLN A 230 -0.94 -0.85 -11.45
C GLN A 230 -2.00 -1.78 -12.06
N MET A 231 -3.17 -1.88 -11.43
CA MET A 231 -4.31 -2.64 -11.96
C MET A 231 -4.79 -2.08 -13.29
N ALA A 232 -5.04 -0.77 -13.38
CA ALA A 232 -5.47 -0.14 -14.63
C ALA A 232 -4.45 -0.33 -15.76
N GLN A 233 -3.15 -0.29 -15.46
CA GLN A 233 -2.11 -0.58 -16.43
C GLN A 233 -2.11 -2.06 -16.85
N SER A 234 -2.29 -2.98 -15.92
CA SER A 234 -2.41 -4.42 -16.18
C SER A 234 -3.62 -4.74 -17.06
N GLU A 235 -4.80 -4.17 -16.75
CA GLU A 235 -6.01 -4.33 -17.56
C GLU A 235 -5.83 -3.82 -18.98
N LYS A 236 -5.21 -2.63 -19.12
CA LYS A 236 -4.88 -2.07 -20.44
C LYS A 236 -3.97 -2.99 -21.24
N LEU A 237 -2.96 -3.58 -20.60
CA LEU A 237 -2.04 -4.52 -21.25
C LEU A 237 -2.72 -5.84 -21.62
N SER A 238 -3.57 -6.37 -20.76
CA SER A 238 -4.34 -7.59 -21.03
C SER A 238 -5.28 -7.39 -22.22
N ALA A 239 -5.99 -6.27 -22.28
CA ALA A 239 -6.87 -5.92 -23.40
C ALA A 239 -6.08 -5.74 -24.71
N LEU A 240 -4.98 -4.99 -24.66
CA LEU A 240 -4.06 -4.86 -25.81
C LEU A 240 -3.55 -6.21 -26.26
N GLY A 241 -3.29 -7.09 -25.30
CA GLY A 241 -2.82 -8.43 -25.53
C GLY A 241 -3.82 -9.33 -26.26
N GLN A 242 -5.07 -9.37 -25.80
CA GLN A 242 -6.12 -10.15 -26.46
C GLN A 242 -6.36 -9.66 -27.89
N LEU A 243 -6.35 -8.35 -28.10
CA LEU A 243 -6.44 -7.75 -29.43
C LEU A 243 -5.22 -8.11 -30.29
N ALA A 244 -4.02 -8.04 -29.72
CA ALA A 244 -2.78 -8.43 -30.37
C ALA A 244 -2.79 -9.90 -30.80
N ALA A 245 -3.26 -10.81 -29.94
CA ALA A 245 -3.37 -12.24 -30.25
C ALA A 245 -4.37 -12.52 -31.39
N GLY A 246 -5.52 -11.85 -31.41
CA GLY A 246 -6.50 -11.95 -32.49
C GLY A 246 -5.96 -11.43 -33.82
N ILE A 247 -5.43 -10.20 -33.82
CA ILE A 247 -4.81 -9.59 -35.00
C ILE A 247 -3.63 -10.43 -35.49
N ALA A 248 -2.82 -10.95 -34.58
CA ALA A 248 -1.68 -11.79 -34.91
C ALA A 248 -2.10 -13.07 -35.62
N HIS A 249 -3.16 -13.72 -35.16
CA HIS A 249 -3.69 -14.91 -35.80
C HIS A 249 -4.17 -14.60 -37.23
N ASP A 250 -4.86 -13.49 -37.42
CA ASP A 250 -5.42 -13.12 -38.73
C ASP A 250 -4.39 -12.53 -39.70
N ILE A 251 -3.30 -11.92 -39.21
CA ILE A 251 -2.15 -11.53 -40.03
C ILE A 251 -1.27 -12.75 -40.34
N SER A 252 -1.06 -13.68 -39.40
CA SER A 252 -0.19 -14.84 -39.65
C SER A 252 -0.69 -15.71 -40.81
N LYS A 253 -2.02 -15.82 -40.99
CA LYS A 253 -2.63 -16.60 -42.08
C LYS A 253 -2.20 -16.15 -43.49
N PRO A 254 -2.44 -14.89 -43.93
CA PRO A 254 -1.99 -14.43 -45.23
C PRO A 254 -0.47 -14.46 -45.36
N MET A 255 0.28 -14.24 -44.28
CA MET A 255 1.75 -14.30 -44.30
C MET A 255 2.29 -15.69 -44.64
N VAL A 256 1.71 -16.74 -44.03
CA VAL A 256 2.03 -18.14 -44.38
C VAL A 256 1.69 -18.43 -45.84
N SER A 257 0.55 -17.94 -46.33
CA SER A 257 0.15 -18.10 -47.74
C SER A 257 1.14 -17.43 -48.69
N ILE A 258 1.59 -16.20 -48.39
CA ILE A 258 2.57 -15.48 -49.20
C ILE A 258 3.90 -16.22 -49.18
N SER A 259 4.36 -16.68 -48.01
CA SER A 259 5.61 -17.46 -47.87
C SER A 259 5.57 -18.72 -48.74
N SER A 260 4.45 -19.44 -48.74
CA SER A 260 4.28 -20.66 -49.53
C SER A 260 4.31 -20.39 -51.03
N LEU A 261 3.66 -19.31 -51.48
CA LEU A 261 3.66 -18.92 -52.90
C LEU A 261 5.05 -18.48 -53.37
N VAL A 262 5.78 -17.76 -52.52
CA VAL A 262 7.16 -17.34 -52.82
C VAL A 262 8.08 -18.56 -52.93
N GLN A 263 7.99 -19.51 -51.98
CA GLN A 263 8.79 -20.74 -52.01
C GLN A 263 8.49 -21.59 -53.25
N MET A 264 7.23 -21.69 -53.66
CA MET A 264 6.84 -22.38 -54.90
C MET A 264 7.46 -21.73 -56.15
N LEU A 265 7.57 -20.40 -56.17
CA LEU A 265 8.16 -19.66 -57.28
C LEU A 265 9.69 -19.75 -57.29
N GLU A 266 10.33 -19.73 -56.11
CA GLU A 266 11.78 -19.93 -55.98
C GLU A 266 12.23 -21.28 -56.58
N ASP A 267 11.42 -22.34 -56.42
CA ASP A 267 11.71 -23.67 -56.97
C ASP A 267 11.61 -23.76 -58.52
N HIS A 268 10.98 -22.78 -59.18
CA HIS A 268 10.62 -22.85 -60.62
C HIS A 268 11.20 -21.71 -61.47
N VAL A 269 12.00 -20.81 -60.89
CA VAL A 269 12.52 -19.62 -61.59
C VAL A 269 14.05 -19.67 -61.67
N GLN A 270 14.59 -19.44 -62.87
CA GLN A 270 16.05 -19.38 -63.12
C GLN A 270 16.54 -17.95 -63.43
N ASP A 271 15.67 -16.96 -63.32
CA ASP A 271 16.00 -15.56 -63.54
C ASP A 271 16.52 -14.93 -62.23
N GLU A 272 17.78 -14.48 -62.24
CA GLU A 272 18.50 -13.92 -61.09
C GLU A 272 17.81 -12.69 -60.48
N TYR A 273 17.12 -11.88 -61.30
CA TYR A 273 16.38 -10.71 -60.82
C TYR A 273 15.10 -11.14 -60.07
N VAL A 274 14.40 -12.15 -60.59
CA VAL A 274 13.19 -12.68 -59.95
C VAL A 274 13.53 -13.46 -58.68
N GLU A 275 14.60 -14.24 -58.68
CA GLU A 275 15.11 -14.96 -57.49
C GLU A 275 15.48 -13.98 -56.36
N ASN A 276 16.21 -12.90 -56.68
CA ASN A 276 16.52 -11.84 -55.72
C ASN A 276 15.25 -11.14 -55.17
N THR A 277 14.26 -10.91 -56.03
CA THR A 277 12.98 -10.28 -55.65
C THR A 277 12.16 -11.18 -54.72
N LEU A 278 12.09 -12.49 -55.02
CA LEU A 278 11.42 -13.49 -54.18
C LEU A 278 12.10 -13.59 -52.81
N GLY A 279 13.42 -13.65 -52.77
CA GLY A 279 14.18 -13.61 -51.52
C GLY A 279 13.94 -12.34 -50.69
N MET A 280 13.72 -11.18 -51.33
CA MET A 280 13.31 -9.96 -50.62
C MET A 280 11.92 -10.08 -50.00
N ILE A 281 10.95 -10.64 -50.72
CA ILE A 281 9.59 -10.85 -50.22
C ILE A 281 9.61 -11.84 -49.04
N SER A 282 10.33 -12.96 -49.15
CA SER A 282 10.53 -13.92 -48.06
C SER A 282 11.08 -13.27 -46.79
N ARG A 283 12.11 -12.43 -46.90
CA ARG A 283 12.67 -11.69 -45.75
C ARG A 283 11.66 -10.72 -45.11
N GLN A 284 10.84 -10.04 -45.90
CA GLN A 284 9.77 -9.19 -45.35
C GLN A 284 8.67 -10.02 -44.65
N VAL A 285 8.37 -11.20 -45.20
CA VAL A 285 7.39 -12.12 -44.62
C VAL A 285 7.82 -12.65 -43.26
N GLU A 286 9.09 -13.02 -43.14
CA GLU A 286 9.70 -13.46 -41.89
C GLU A 286 9.74 -12.33 -40.85
N TYR A 287 10.11 -11.11 -41.27
CA TYR A 287 10.13 -9.94 -40.40
C TYR A 287 8.76 -9.63 -39.80
N LEU A 288 7.71 -9.62 -40.63
CA LEU A 288 6.33 -9.39 -40.17
C LEU A 288 5.87 -10.51 -39.23
N SER A 289 6.17 -11.76 -39.55
CA SER A 289 5.85 -12.91 -38.68
C SER A 289 6.54 -12.82 -37.32
N LYS A 290 7.80 -12.37 -37.28
CA LYS A 290 8.54 -12.12 -36.04
C LYS A 290 7.92 -10.97 -35.24
N THR A 291 7.55 -9.88 -35.90
CA THR A 291 6.91 -8.71 -35.27
C THR A 291 5.57 -9.08 -34.65
N VAL A 292 4.77 -9.87 -35.37
CA VAL A 292 3.48 -10.38 -34.91
C VAL A 292 3.64 -11.27 -33.68
N ARG A 293 4.60 -12.21 -33.69
CA ARG A 293 4.89 -13.05 -32.52
C ARG A 293 5.29 -12.22 -31.30
N GLN A 294 6.17 -11.24 -31.48
CA GLN A 294 6.55 -10.32 -30.40
C GLN A 294 5.36 -9.56 -29.82
N LEU A 295 4.37 -9.20 -30.65
CA LEU A 295 3.12 -8.55 -30.22
C LEU A 295 2.25 -9.48 -29.35
N VAL A 296 2.17 -10.77 -29.71
CA VAL A 296 1.47 -11.80 -28.92
C VAL A 296 2.20 -12.09 -27.61
N ASP A 297 3.51 -12.08 -27.59
CA ASP A 297 4.27 -12.29 -26.35
C ASP A 297 4.02 -11.17 -25.32
N LEU A 298 3.66 -9.95 -25.77
CA LEU A 298 3.20 -8.86 -24.87
C LEU A 298 1.87 -9.20 -24.18
N SER A 299 1.06 -10.08 -24.79
CA SER A 299 -0.29 -10.41 -24.34
C SER A 299 -0.36 -11.51 -23.30
N ARG A 300 0.66 -12.36 -23.29
CA ARG A 300 0.65 -13.55 -22.44
C ARG A 300 1.01 -13.14 -21.02
N PRO A 301 0.24 -13.58 -20.01
CA PRO A 301 0.69 -13.44 -18.64
C PRO A 301 2.05 -14.13 -18.51
N LEU A 302 2.98 -13.48 -17.82
CA LEU A 302 4.33 -13.97 -17.52
C LEU A 302 4.28 -15.18 -16.57
N GLN A 303 3.66 -16.28 -16.98
CA GLN A 303 3.63 -17.55 -16.28
C GLN A 303 4.86 -18.36 -16.70
N GLY A 304 5.98 -18.09 -16.05
CA GLY A 304 7.13 -19.01 -16.03
C GLY A 304 7.23 -19.61 -14.63
N GLU A 305 7.51 -20.90 -14.53
CA GLU A 305 7.90 -21.48 -13.24
C GLU A 305 9.18 -20.78 -12.78
N ARG A 306 9.14 -20.22 -11.56
CA ARG A 306 10.31 -19.58 -10.97
C ARG A 306 11.14 -20.65 -10.27
N GLU A 307 12.43 -20.64 -10.56
CA GLU A 307 13.41 -21.56 -10.00
C GLU A 307 14.67 -20.79 -9.58
N ILE A 308 15.54 -21.45 -8.83
CA ILE A 308 16.81 -20.86 -8.38
C ILE A 308 17.85 -21.09 -9.48
N ILE A 309 18.32 -20.01 -10.10
CA ILE A 309 19.19 -20.07 -11.27
C ILE A 309 20.51 -19.35 -11.02
N ASN A 310 21.58 -19.90 -11.60
CA ASN A 310 22.85 -19.20 -11.77
C ASN A 310 22.81 -18.31 -13.03
N VAL A 311 22.85 -17.00 -12.83
CA VAL A 311 22.80 -15.99 -13.91
C VAL A 311 23.90 -16.17 -14.94
N ASN A 312 25.11 -16.54 -14.52
CA ASN A 312 26.22 -16.69 -15.45
C ASN A 312 25.97 -17.83 -16.46
N THR A 313 25.31 -18.90 -16.03
CA THR A 313 24.89 -19.98 -16.95
C THR A 313 23.94 -19.43 -17.99
N LEU A 314 22.94 -18.67 -17.55
CA LEU A 314 21.92 -18.11 -18.42
C LEU A 314 22.50 -17.07 -19.42
N VAL A 315 23.45 -16.25 -18.98
CA VAL A 315 24.22 -15.35 -19.85
C VAL A 315 24.96 -16.14 -20.94
N ARG A 316 25.66 -17.22 -20.56
CA ARG A 316 26.39 -18.07 -21.53
C ARG A 316 25.45 -18.78 -22.49
N ASP A 317 24.26 -19.19 -22.05
CA ASP A 317 23.23 -19.79 -22.90
C ASP A 317 22.74 -18.78 -23.94
N ALA A 318 22.43 -17.57 -23.51
CA ALA A 318 22.05 -16.48 -24.42
C ALA A 318 23.18 -16.16 -25.41
N ILE A 319 24.44 -16.09 -24.97
CA ILE A 319 25.61 -15.90 -25.86
C ILE A 319 25.68 -17.02 -26.90
N ARG A 320 25.51 -18.29 -26.50
CA ARG A 320 25.53 -19.43 -27.41
C ARG A 320 24.46 -19.34 -28.48
N ILE A 321 23.25 -18.92 -28.11
CA ILE A 321 22.12 -18.77 -29.05
C ILE A 321 22.41 -17.66 -30.06
N VAL A 322 22.84 -16.48 -29.59
CA VAL A 322 23.00 -15.31 -30.47
C VAL A 322 24.28 -15.34 -31.31
N ARG A 323 25.27 -16.17 -30.96
CA ARG A 323 26.54 -16.29 -31.71
C ARG A 323 26.35 -16.81 -33.15
N PHE A 324 25.25 -17.51 -33.41
CA PHE A 324 24.90 -17.98 -34.76
C PHE A 324 24.14 -16.94 -35.60
N ASP A 325 23.71 -15.82 -34.99
CA ASP A 325 23.05 -14.74 -35.70
C ASP A 325 24.08 -13.94 -36.52
N ALA A 326 23.74 -13.64 -37.78
CA ALA A 326 24.61 -12.92 -38.70
C ALA A 326 25.07 -11.55 -38.16
N ILE A 327 24.29 -10.94 -37.27
CA ILE A 327 24.56 -9.61 -36.71
C ILE A 327 25.68 -9.65 -35.65
N LEU A 328 25.85 -10.78 -34.96
CA LEU A 328 26.82 -10.93 -33.87
C LEU A 328 28.03 -11.79 -34.26
N LYS A 329 28.05 -12.32 -35.48
CA LYS A 329 29.10 -13.22 -35.98
C LYS A 329 30.52 -12.64 -35.87
N ASP A 330 30.68 -11.36 -36.21
CA ASP A 330 31.98 -10.67 -36.22
C ASP A 330 32.21 -9.83 -34.95
N VAL A 331 31.34 -9.93 -33.95
CA VAL A 331 31.42 -9.16 -32.70
C VAL A 331 32.30 -9.88 -31.68
N ARG A 332 33.30 -9.17 -31.15
CA ARG A 332 34.15 -9.68 -30.07
C ARG A 332 33.39 -9.59 -28.75
N ILE A 333 32.99 -10.74 -28.21
CA ILE A 333 32.34 -10.83 -26.90
C ILE A 333 33.39 -10.99 -25.80
N VAL A 334 33.39 -10.09 -24.81
CA VAL A 334 34.28 -10.09 -23.65
C VAL A 334 33.46 -10.35 -22.38
N GLU A 335 33.72 -11.48 -21.72
CA GLU A 335 33.04 -11.90 -20.51
C GLU A 335 33.87 -11.57 -19.26
N GLU A 336 33.35 -10.69 -18.41
CA GLU A 336 33.90 -10.30 -17.10
C GLU A 336 32.92 -10.70 -15.99
N LEU A 337 32.57 -11.99 -15.97
CA LEU A 337 31.57 -12.53 -15.06
C LEU A 337 32.18 -12.82 -13.69
N THR A 338 31.46 -12.48 -12.61
CA THR A 338 31.84 -12.86 -11.25
C THR A 338 31.99 -14.38 -11.11
N ARG A 339 32.98 -14.84 -10.34
CA ARG A 339 33.21 -16.28 -10.13
C ARG A 339 32.15 -16.94 -9.24
N GLU A 340 31.56 -16.15 -8.35
CA GLU A 340 30.52 -16.58 -7.41
C GLU A 340 29.25 -15.75 -7.65
N PRO A 341 28.48 -16.06 -8.72
CA PRO A 341 27.22 -15.40 -8.97
C PRO A 341 26.24 -15.81 -7.87
N ALA A 342 25.72 -14.84 -7.14
CA ALA A 342 24.70 -15.09 -6.16
C ALA A 342 23.43 -15.62 -6.86
N PRO A 343 22.77 -16.66 -6.33
CA PRO A 343 21.61 -17.28 -6.98
C PRO A 343 20.45 -16.29 -7.05
N VAL A 344 19.64 -16.39 -8.10
CA VAL A 344 18.41 -15.59 -8.28
C VAL A 344 17.22 -16.51 -8.43
N PHE A 345 16.10 -16.14 -7.81
CA PHE A 345 14.83 -16.81 -7.98
C PHE A 345 14.07 -16.18 -9.15
N THR A 346 14.11 -16.81 -10.31
CA THR A 346 13.67 -16.22 -11.59
C THR A 346 13.07 -17.28 -12.52
N ALA A 347 12.40 -16.84 -13.58
CA ALA A 347 11.99 -17.70 -14.69
C ALA A 347 13.11 -17.74 -15.75
N TYR A 348 13.61 -18.94 -16.08
CA TYR A 348 14.71 -19.14 -17.03
C TYR A 348 14.41 -18.52 -18.40
N ASP A 349 13.31 -18.93 -19.03
CA ASP A 349 12.95 -18.53 -20.40
C ASP A 349 12.78 -17.01 -20.54
N GLN A 350 12.18 -16.38 -19.52
CA GLN A 350 11.92 -14.95 -19.53
C GLN A 350 13.23 -14.17 -19.44
N LEU A 351 14.12 -14.54 -18.52
CA LEU A 351 15.41 -13.86 -18.39
C LEU A 351 16.33 -14.14 -19.59
N LEU A 352 16.19 -15.32 -20.21
CA LEU A 352 16.92 -15.67 -21.44
C LEU A 352 16.51 -14.77 -22.59
N GLN A 353 15.21 -14.54 -22.73
CA GLN A 353 14.66 -13.59 -23.71
C GLN A 353 15.18 -12.16 -23.48
N VAL A 354 15.33 -11.71 -22.22
CA VAL A 354 15.92 -10.41 -21.90
C VAL A 354 17.33 -10.30 -22.47
N PHE A 355 18.20 -11.27 -22.18
CA PHE A 355 19.59 -11.23 -22.67
C PHE A 355 19.68 -11.31 -24.19
N ILE A 356 18.90 -12.18 -24.83
CA ILE A 356 18.86 -12.28 -26.29
C ILE A 356 18.48 -10.93 -26.91
N ASN A 357 17.43 -10.29 -26.40
CA ASN A 357 16.98 -8.99 -26.90
C ASN A 357 18.04 -7.89 -26.73
N VAL A 358 18.71 -7.85 -25.57
CA VAL A 358 19.78 -6.87 -25.32
C VAL A 358 21.00 -7.13 -26.21
N PHE A 359 21.44 -8.38 -26.36
CA PHE A 359 22.58 -8.74 -27.19
C PHE A 359 22.32 -8.45 -28.67
N LEU A 360 21.14 -8.79 -29.18
CA LEU A 360 20.77 -8.45 -30.55
C LEU A 360 20.78 -6.93 -30.73
N ASN A 361 20.20 -6.16 -29.79
CA ASN A 361 20.19 -4.71 -29.86
C ASN A 361 21.60 -4.10 -29.90
N ALA A 362 22.52 -4.61 -29.08
CA ALA A 362 23.92 -4.23 -29.09
C ALA A 362 24.57 -4.55 -30.46
N GLY A 363 24.35 -5.75 -30.99
CA GLY A 363 24.87 -6.14 -32.31
C GLY A 363 24.39 -5.23 -33.44
N TYR A 364 23.10 -4.85 -33.43
CA TYR A 364 22.57 -3.88 -34.39
C TYR A 364 23.25 -2.51 -34.28
N ALA A 365 23.47 -2.01 -33.07
CA ALA A 365 24.12 -0.72 -32.82
C ALA A 365 25.59 -0.70 -33.28
N MET A 366 26.23 -1.88 -33.36
CA MET A 366 27.63 -2.04 -33.75
C MET A 366 27.84 -2.38 -35.23
N ARG A 367 26.78 -2.41 -36.06
CA ARG A 367 26.88 -2.83 -37.48
C ARG A 367 27.87 -2.02 -38.33
N GLN A 368 28.08 -0.75 -37.98
CA GLN A 368 28.99 0.15 -38.69
C GLN A 368 30.29 0.40 -37.91
N CYS A 369 30.54 -0.35 -36.83
CA CYS A 369 31.74 -0.23 -36.02
C CYS A 369 32.87 -1.07 -36.62
N GLU A 370 34.06 -0.50 -36.77
CA GLU A 370 35.23 -1.20 -37.34
C GLU A 370 35.69 -2.37 -36.44
N THR A 371 35.63 -2.18 -35.12
CA THR A 371 36.00 -3.21 -34.13
C THR A 371 34.87 -3.38 -33.12
N PRO A 372 33.83 -4.15 -33.44
CA PRO A 372 32.67 -4.30 -32.59
C PRO A 372 32.99 -5.14 -31.35
N ILE A 373 32.75 -4.60 -30.16
CA ILE A 373 33.04 -5.22 -28.88
C ILE A 373 31.79 -5.18 -28.00
N LEU A 374 31.33 -6.37 -27.59
CA LEU A 374 30.28 -6.53 -26.58
C LEU A 374 30.93 -6.97 -25.27
N ARG A 375 30.92 -6.12 -24.25
CA ARG A 375 31.42 -6.45 -22.91
C ARG A 375 30.26 -6.81 -22.00
N ILE A 376 30.33 -7.96 -21.35
CA ILE A 376 29.33 -8.44 -20.39
C ILE A 376 30.00 -8.62 -19.05
N LYS A 377 29.59 -7.86 -18.05
CA LYS A 377 30.17 -7.86 -16.71
C LYS A 377 29.09 -8.19 -15.69
N SER A 378 29.44 -9.02 -14.70
CA SER A 378 28.53 -9.30 -13.58
C SER A 378 29.20 -9.00 -12.25
N VAL A 379 28.50 -8.28 -11.38
CA VAL A 379 28.98 -7.85 -10.06
C VAL A 379 27.89 -8.14 -9.03
N VAL A 380 28.27 -8.70 -7.88
CA VAL A 380 27.39 -8.82 -6.72
C VAL A 380 27.60 -7.58 -5.85
N GLN A 381 26.53 -6.85 -5.57
CA GLN A 381 26.53 -5.67 -4.70
C GLN A 381 25.43 -5.85 -3.66
N ASP A 382 25.83 -5.97 -2.39
CA ASP A 382 24.93 -6.24 -1.26
C ASP A 382 23.99 -7.44 -1.53
N ASP A 383 22.71 -7.14 -1.77
CA ASP A 383 21.61 -8.09 -1.95
C ASP A 383 21.15 -8.20 -3.41
N GLN A 384 21.98 -7.72 -4.34
CA GLN A 384 21.63 -7.64 -5.75
C GLN A 384 22.78 -8.13 -6.63
N ILE A 385 22.43 -8.77 -7.74
CA ILE A 385 23.35 -9.02 -8.84
C ILE A 385 23.11 -7.99 -9.93
N VAL A 386 24.18 -7.30 -10.33
CA VAL A 386 24.19 -6.29 -11.37
C VAL A 386 24.90 -6.85 -12.59
N LEU A 387 24.20 -6.84 -13.72
CA LEU A 387 24.73 -7.22 -15.03
C LEU A 387 24.85 -5.97 -15.89
N GLU A 388 26.06 -5.68 -16.34
CA GLU A 388 26.36 -4.58 -17.24
C GLU A 388 26.68 -5.15 -18.62
N ILE A 389 25.86 -4.83 -19.61
CA ILE A 389 26.03 -5.24 -21.01
C ILE A 389 26.34 -3.98 -21.79
N SER A 390 27.61 -3.83 -22.20
CA SER A 390 28.11 -2.62 -22.86
C SER A 390 28.56 -2.91 -24.29
N ASP A 391 28.10 -2.09 -25.22
CA ASP A 391 28.54 -2.06 -26.61
C ASP A 391 29.35 -0.79 -26.92
N ASN A 392 30.12 -0.82 -28.00
CA ASN A 392 30.82 0.35 -28.56
C ASN A 392 30.22 0.79 -29.90
N GLY A 393 28.88 0.71 -30.02
CA GLY A 393 28.13 1.08 -31.21
C GLY A 393 27.82 2.56 -31.30
N GLU A 394 26.80 2.89 -32.10
CA GLU A 394 26.34 4.27 -32.34
C GLU A 394 25.77 4.99 -31.10
N GLY A 395 25.41 4.25 -30.05
CA GLY A 395 24.80 4.80 -28.84
C GLY A 395 23.41 5.41 -29.06
N ILE A 396 22.84 5.99 -28.00
CA ILE A 396 21.48 6.52 -27.96
C ILE A 396 21.54 7.99 -27.52
N PRO A 397 21.00 8.93 -28.32
CA PRO A 397 20.89 10.33 -27.95
C PRO A 397 20.13 10.52 -26.64
N ARG A 398 20.60 11.42 -25.76
CA ARG A 398 20.02 11.65 -24.41
C ARG A 398 18.52 11.94 -24.41
N LYS A 399 18.03 12.62 -25.46
CA LYS A 399 16.59 12.92 -25.67
C LYS A 399 15.69 11.68 -25.81
N TYR A 400 16.27 10.52 -26.09
CA TYR A 400 15.54 9.27 -26.32
C TYR A 400 15.67 8.29 -25.16
N LEU A 401 16.59 8.47 -24.22
CA LEU A 401 16.81 7.56 -23.09
C LEU A 401 15.57 7.35 -22.21
N GLU A 402 14.69 8.34 -22.08
CA GLU A 402 13.44 8.17 -21.33
C GLU A 402 12.37 7.40 -22.14
N LYS A 403 12.51 7.35 -23.47
CA LYS A 403 11.54 6.76 -24.39
C LYS A 403 11.90 5.36 -24.89
N VAL A 404 13.14 4.91 -24.72
CA VAL A 404 13.61 3.58 -25.18
C VAL A 404 12.83 2.41 -24.58
N PHE A 405 12.18 2.62 -23.44
CA PHE A 405 11.31 1.65 -22.79
C PHE A 405 9.82 1.85 -23.12
N GLU A 406 9.46 2.78 -24.01
CA GLU A 406 8.10 2.91 -24.52
C GLU A 406 7.84 1.87 -25.63
N PRO A 407 6.64 1.28 -25.69
CA PRO A 407 6.33 0.31 -26.73
C PRO A 407 6.33 0.97 -28.11
N PHE A 408 6.85 0.27 -29.12
CA PHE A 408 7.00 0.72 -30.52
C PHE A 408 7.98 1.87 -30.74
N PHE A 409 8.68 2.33 -29.71
CA PHE A 409 9.72 3.34 -29.87
C PHE A 409 10.97 2.72 -30.52
N THR A 410 11.43 3.30 -31.63
CA THR A 410 12.65 2.91 -32.32
C THR A 410 13.30 4.13 -32.98
N THR A 411 14.63 4.21 -32.89
CA THR A 411 15.43 5.21 -33.63
C THR A 411 15.94 4.67 -34.96
N ARG A 412 15.70 3.39 -35.26
CA ARG A 412 16.13 2.74 -36.51
C ARG A 412 15.18 3.09 -37.65
N SER A 413 15.75 3.45 -38.80
CA SER A 413 15.02 3.75 -40.03
C SER A 413 14.67 2.48 -40.83
N GLY A 414 13.48 2.47 -41.45
CA GLY A 414 12.96 1.31 -42.20
C GLY A 414 12.57 0.14 -41.29
N ASN A 415 12.05 -0.96 -41.87
CA ASN A 415 11.58 -2.17 -41.20
C ASN A 415 12.67 -2.96 -40.41
N GLN A 416 13.57 -2.30 -39.68
CA GLN A 416 14.72 -2.89 -38.98
C GLN A 416 14.60 -2.87 -37.45
N GLY A 417 13.47 -2.39 -36.92
CA GLY A 417 13.21 -2.36 -35.48
C GLY A 417 11.73 -2.31 -35.17
N THR A 418 11.23 -3.29 -34.41
CA THR A 418 9.84 -3.36 -33.95
C THR A 418 9.54 -2.39 -32.80
N GLY A 419 10.58 -1.88 -32.14
CA GLY A 419 10.46 -1.02 -30.96
C GLY A 419 9.89 -1.73 -29.72
N LEU A 420 9.79 -3.07 -29.75
CA LEU A 420 9.23 -3.86 -28.65
C LEU A 420 10.29 -4.49 -27.75
N GLY A 421 11.51 -4.70 -28.25
CA GLY A 421 12.55 -5.47 -27.55
C GLY A 421 12.88 -4.94 -26.14
N LEU A 422 13.24 -3.65 -26.03
CA LEU A 422 13.59 -3.05 -24.73
C LEU A 422 12.39 -2.88 -23.81
N TRP A 423 11.20 -2.63 -24.37
CA TRP A 423 9.95 -2.62 -23.60
C TRP A 423 9.69 -3.99 -22.95
N VAL A 424 9.86 -5.08 -23.71
CA VAL A 424 9.72 -6.47 -23.21
C VAL A 424 10.75 -6.72 -22.11
N CYS A 425 12.01 -6.32 -22.31
CA CYS A 425 13.04 -6.43 -21.29
C CYS A 425 12.64 -5.72 -19.99
N HIS A 426 12.14 -4.49 -20.09
CA HIS A 426 11.69 -3.72 -18.93
C HIS A 426 10.53 -4.40 -18.20
N HIS A 427 9.54 -4.90 -18.93
CA HIS A 427 8.39 -5.58 -18.33
C HIS A 427 8.80 -6.88 -17.62
N ILE A 428 9.62 -7.72 -18.27
CA ILE A 428 10.11 -8.97 -17.69
C ILE A 428 10.95 -8.69 -16.43
N VAL A 429 11.97 -7.82 -16.52
CA VAL A 429 12.85 -7.54 -15.38
C VAL A 429 12.07 -6.95 -14.20
N THR A 430 11.11 -6.06 -14.45
CA THR A 430 10.23 -5.51 -13.40
C THR A 430 9.36 -6.59 -12.75
N SER A 431 8.82 -7.53 -13.54
CA SER A 431 8.01 -8.64 -13.03
C SER A 431 8.80 -9.59 -12.13
N LEU A 432 10.11 -9.69 -12.36
CA LEU A 432 11.07 -10.47 -11.57
C LEU A 432 11.59 -9.69 -10.35
N ASN A 433 10.93 -8.58 -9.98
CA ASN A 433 11.35 -7.69 -8.89
C ASN A 433 12.73 -7.07 -9.10
N GLY A 434 13.21 -7.02 -10.34
CA GLY A 434 14.45 -6.38 -10.74
C GLY A 434 14.25 -4.96 -11.28
N LYS A 435 15.36 -4.33 -11.66
CA LYS A 435 15.40 -3.04 -12.34
C LYS A 435 16.26 -3.14 -13.60
N ILE A 436 15.83 -2.52 -14.69
CA ILE A 436 16.66 -2.32 -15.89
C ILE A 436 16.92 -0.82 -16.07
N ASP A 437 18.12 -0.45 -16.47
CA ASP A 437 18.53 0.94 -16.73
C ASP A 437 19.44 0.99 -17.96
N ILE A 438 19.54 2.16 -18.60
CA ILE A 438 20.39 2.35 -19.79
C ILE A 438 21.18 3.65 -19.65
N GLU A 439 22.50 3.53 -19.74
CA GLU A 439 23.43 4.64 -19.86
C GLU A 439 23.98 4.65 -21.28
N SER A 440 23.93 5.77 -21.98
CA SER A 440 24.47 5.85 -23.34
C SER A 440 24.88 7.27 -23.70
N GLU A 441 25.91 7.36 -24.55
CA GLU A 441 26.38 8.59 -25.16
C GLU A 441 26.45 8.38 -26.69
N GLU A 442 25.90 9.33 -27.44
CA GLU A 442 25.84 9.27 -28.90
C GLU A 442 27.26 9.19 -29.49
N GLY A 443 27.50 8.18 -30.33
CA GLY A 443 28.80 7.86 -30.93
C GLY A 443 29.78 7.10 -30.02
N ARG A 444 29.40 6.74 -28.78
CA ARG A 444 30.28 6.00 -27.84
C ARG A 444 29.71 4.67 -27.35
N GLY A 445 28.51 4.30 -27.80
CA GLY A 445 27.83 3.06 -27.44
C GLY A 445 26.86 3.20 -26.28
N ALA A 446 26.32 2.06 -25.83
CA ALA A 446 25.35 1.99 -24.74
C ALA A 446 25.73 0.90 -23.73
N THR A 447 25.34 1.12 -22.48
CA THR A 447 25.43 0.16 -21.38
C THR A 447 24.04 -0.07 -20.81
N VAL A 448 23.54 -1.29 -20.98
CA VAL A 448 22.31 -1.77 -20.34
C VAL A 448 22.67 -2.40 -19.00
N LYS A 449 22.06 -1.92 -17.92
CA LYS A 449 22.23 -2.43 -16.56
C LYS A 449 20.99 -3.21 -16.15
N ILE A 450 21.13 -4.50 -15.85
CA ILE A 450 20.06 -5.36 -15.33
C ILE A 450 20.40 -5.72 -13.88
N ILE A 451 19.52 -5.36 -12.96
CA ILE A 451 19.70 -5.50 -11.51
C ILE A 451 18.64 -6.49 -11.02
N LEU A 452 19.06 -7.60 -10.43
CA LEU A 452 18.15 -8.63 -9.92
C LEU A 452 18.40 -8.89 -8.43
N PRO A 453 17.35 -9.15 -7.63
CA PRO A 453 17.50 -9.46 -6.21
C PRO A 453 18.08 -10.86 -6.00
N VAL A 454 19.10 -10.96 -5.14
CA VAL A 454 19.68 -12.25 -4.77
C VAL A 454 18.70 -13.06 -3.92
N PHE A 455 18.61 -14.35 -4.21
CA PHE A 455 17.87 -15.30 -3.40
C PHE A 455 18.63 -15.59 -2.09
N LYS A 456 18.00 -15.26 -0.96
CA LYS A 456 18.55 -15.43 0.41
C LYS A 456 17.97 -16.63 1.18
N GLY A 457 17.26 -17.54 0.53
CA GLY A 457 16.65 -18.69 1.21
C GLY A 457 17.66 -19.80 1.53
N ASP A 458 17.44 -20.51 2.63
CA ASP A 458 18.20 -21.71 3.00
C ASP A 458 18.06 -22.78 1.90
N MET A 459 19.17 -23.16 1.27
CA MET A 459 19.21 -24.23 0.25
C MET A 459 18.80 -25.62 0.79
N HIS A 460 18.53 -25.78 2.08
CA HIS A 460 18.16 -27.04 2.71
C HIS A 460 16.67 -27.43 2.56
N GLY A 461 15.80 -26.52 2.11
CA GLY A 461 14.34 -26.75 2.09
C GLY A 461 13.72 -27.27 0.79
N ILE A 462 14.44 -27.24 -0.33
CA ILE A 462 13.82 -27.34 -1.68
C ILE A 462 14.01 -28.72 -2.34
N GLN A 463 14.87 -29.60 -1.82
CA GLN A 463 15.00 -30.97 -2.35
C GLN A 463 13.81 -31.90 -2.06
N ASN A 464 12.81 -31.48 -1.27
CA ASN A 464 11.67 -32.32 -0.88
C ASN A 464 10.36 -32.08 -1.66
N SER A 465 10.32 -31.20 -2.66
CA SER A 465 9.08 -30.94 -3.43
C SER A 465 9.06 -31.54 -4.84
N SER A 466 10.13 -32.20 -5.29
CA SER A 466 10.19 -32.87 -6.60
C SER A 466 9.72 -34.33 -6.58
N GLY A 467 9.10 -34.77 -5.48
CA GLY A 467 8.61 -36.14 -5.32
C GLY A 467 7.22 -36.16 -4.70
N ARG A 468 6.19 -35.96 -5.52
CA ARG A 468 4.85 -36.53 -5.31
C ARG A 468 4.01 -36.50 -6.58
#